data_AF-A0A6N7AIV9-F1
#
_entry.id   AF-A0A6N7AIV9-F1
#
_cell.length_a   1.000
_cell.length_b   1.000
_cell.length_c   1.000
_cell.angle_alpha   90.00
_cell.angle_beta   90.00
_cell.angle_gamma   90.00
#
_symmetry.space_group_name_H-M   'P 1'
#
loop_
_entity.id
_entity.type
_entity.pdbx_description
1 polymer ?
#
loop_
_entity_poly.entity_id
_entity_poly.type
_entity_poly.pdbx_seq_one_letter_code
_entity_poly.pdbx_strand_id
1 'polypeptide(L)' 'MHVSGVIRPQDIASNNSVQWDKIAEARIAYGGRGQITDVQQPRYGQQIFDILFPW' A
#
# COMPACT_ATOMS: atom_id res chain seq x y z
N MET A 1 0.56 -7.91 7.64
CA MET A 1 -0.87 -7.97 8.04
C MET A 1 -1.25 -6.58 8.51
N HIS A 2 -2.21 -5.95 7.85
CA HIS A 2 -2.70 -4.63 8.21
C HIS A 2 -4.22 -4.70 8.39
N VAL A 3 -4.72 -4.13 9.46
CA VAL A 3 -6.16 -4.01 9.74
C VAL A 3 -6.52 -2.55 9.60
N SER A 4 -7.54 -2.29 8.79
CA SER A 4 -8.03 -0.95 8.47
C SER A 4 -9.55 -0.91 8.65
N GLY A 5 -10.09 0.21 9.08
CA GLY A 5 -11.52 0.37 9.36
C GLY A 5 -11.81 1.75 9.94
N VAL A 6 -13.08 2.03 10.21
CA VAL A 6 -13.54 3.31 10.78
C VAL A 6 -13.99 3.08 12.22
N ILE A 7 -13.47 3.89 13.14
CA ILE A 7 -13.76 3.81 14.58
C ILE A 7 -14.18 5.21 15.05
N ARG A 8 -15.17 5.27 15.95
CA ARG A 8 -15.58 6.53 16.57
C ARG A 8 -14.71 6.80 17.81
N PRO A 9 -14.32 8.06 18.08
CA PRO A 9 -13.40 8.36 19.19
C PRO A 9 -13.87 7.85 20.56
N GLN A 10 -15.19 7.86 20.81
CA GLN A 10 -15.79 7.38 22.06
C GLN A 10 -15.69 5.86 22.29
N ASP A 11 -15.39 5.10 21.23
CA ASP A 11 -15.25 3.64 21.31
C ASP A 11 -13.79 3.22 21.64
N ILE A 12 -12.87 4.17 21.83
CA ILE A 12 -11.48 3.95 22.24
C ILE A 12 -11.39 3.99 23.77
N ALA A 13 -11.00 2.87 24.38
CA ALA A 13 -10.80 2.79 25.81
C ALA A 13 -9.56 3.62 26.25
N SER A 14 -9.51 4.01 27.53
CA SER A 14 -8.43 4.83 28.09
C SER A 14 -7.03 4.20 28.00
N ASN A 15 -6.97 2.88 27.84
CA ASN A 15 -5.76 2.12 27.57
C ASN A 15 -5.41 2.02 26.07
N ASN A 16 -6.03 2.86 25.22
CA ASN A 16 -5.87 2.87 23.77
C ASN A 16 -6.23 1.52 23.11
N SER A 17 -7.25 0.84 23.63
CA SER A 17 -7.78 -0.40 23.06
C SER A 17 -9.16 -0.19 22.46
N VAL A 18 -9.46 -0.94 21.39
CA VAL A 18 -10.75 -0.92 20.69
C VAL A 18 -11.24 -2.35 20.55
N GLN A 19 -12.51 -2.58 20.90
CA GLN A 19 -13.14 -3.88 20.73
C GLN A 19 -13.44 -4.16 19.26
N TRP A 20 -13.32 -5.42 18.84
CA TRP A 20 -13.47 -5.83 17.44
C TRP A 20 -14.87 -5.56 16.87
N ASP A 21 -15.91 -5.57 17.72
CA ASP A 21 -17.30 -5.27 17.34
C ASP A 21 -17.55 -3.78 17.08
N LYS A 22 -16.60 -2.91 17.44
CA LYS A 22 -16.68 -1.45 17.24
C LYS A 22 -15.99 -0.96 15.98
N ILE A 23 -15.40 -1.85 15.18
CA ILE A 23 -14.71 -1.50 13.94
C ILE A 23 -15.70 -1.62 12.78
N ALA A 24 -16.17 -0.49 12.27
CA ALA A 24 -16.98 -0.48 11.06
C ALA A 24 -16.08 -0.71 9.83
N GLU A 25 -16.60 -1.43 8.84
CA GLU A 25 -15.91 -1.73 7.58
C GLU A 25 -14.51 -2.33 7.77
N ALA A 26 -14.33 -3.21 8.76
CA ALA A 26 -13.05 -3.83 9.03
C ALA A 26 -12.53 -4.59 7.79
N ARG A 27 -11.42 -4.11 7.20
CA ARG A 27 -10.70 -4.72 6.10
C ARG A 27 -9.39 -5.29 6.62
N ILE A 28 -9.24 -6.61 6.49
CA ILE A 28 -8.02 -7.33 6.86
C ILE A 28 -7.22 -7.59 5.59
N ALA A 29 -6.09 -6.90 5.45
CA ALA A 29 -5.17 -7.12 4.34
C ALA A 29 -3.98 -7.99 4.80
N TYR A 30 -3.85 -9.17 4.21
CA TYR A 30 -2.67 -10.02 4.35
C TYR A 30 -1.62 -9.62 3.30
N GLY A 31 -1.14 -8.37 3.40
CA GLY A 31 -0.02 -7.90 2.57
C GLY A 31 1.31 -8.43 3.10
N GLY A 32 1.69 -9.63 2.67
CA GLY A 32 3.07 -10.10 2.76
C GLY A 32 3.87 -9.48 1.61
N ARG A 33 4.76 -8.54 1.94
CA ARG A 33 5.85 -8.02 1.10
C ARG A 33 5.57 -7.98 -0.41
N GLY A 34 4.73 -7.04 -0.81
CA GLY A 34 4.55 -6.66 -2.20
C GLY A 34 4.04 -5.24 -2.18
N GLN A 35 4.96 -4.28 -2.03
CA GLN A 35 4.70 -3.00 -2.66
C GLN A 35 4.32 -3.37 -4.09
N ILE A 36 3.10 -3.11 -4.50
CA ILE A 36 2.82 -2.94 -5.92
C ILE A 36 3.58 -1.65 -6.24
N THR A 37 4.91 -1.78 -6.36
CA THR A 37 5.68 -0.91 -7.21
C THR A 37 5.02 -1.17 -8.54
N ASP A 38 4.13 -0.28 -8.93
CA ASP A 38 3.72 -0.15 -10.31
C ASP A 38 5.04 0.14 -11.04
N VAL A 39 5.71 -0.94 -11.46
CA VAL A 39 6.89 -0.83 -12.28
C VAL A 39 6.33 -0.35 -13.61
N GLN A 40 6.19 0.97 -13.74
CA GLN A 40 6.42 1.60 -15.04
C GLN A 40 7.83 1.15 -15.42
N GLN A 41 7.94 0.02 -16.11
CA GLN A 41 9.18 -0.34 -16.77
C GLN A 41 9.42 0.85 -17.71
N PRO A 42 10.46 1.67 -17.49
CA PRO A 42 10.88 2.56 -18.54
C PRO A 42 11.23 1.61 -19.69
N ARG A 43 10.55 1.76 -20.83
CA ARG A 43 10.76 0.90 -21.99
C ARG A 43 12.27 0.84 -22.25
N TYR A 44 12.89 -0.33 -22.08
CA TYR A 44 14.31 -0.59 -22.36
C TYR A 44 14.72 -0.27 -23.81
N GLY A 45 13.78 0.14 -24.67
CA GLY A 45 14.00 0.43 -26.09
C GLY A 45 14.51 1.84 -26.43
N GLN A 46 14.69 2.76 -25.47
CA GLN A 46 15.23 4.11 -25.81
C GLN A 46 16.75 4.27 -25.66
N GLN A 47 17.48 3.35 -25.02
CA GLN A 47 18.93 3.50 -24.85
C GLN A 47 19.76 3.00 -26.04
N ILE A 48 19.19 2.25 -26.98
CA ILE A 48 19.94 1.72 -28.14
C ILE A 48 20.14 2.80 -29.21
N PHE A 49 19.23 3.77 -29.31
CA PHE A 49 19.33 4.81 -30.34
C PHE A 49 20.52 5.76 -30.13
N ASP A 50 20.96 5.99 -28.88
CA ASP A 50 22.12 6.84 -28.60
C ASP A 50 23.47 6.13 -28.79
N ILE A 51 23.48 4.78 -28.85
CA ILE A 51 24.72 4.01 -29.07
C ILE A 51 25.05 3.89 -30.56
N LEU A 52 24.04 3.86 -31.43
CA LEU A 52 24.23 3.64 -32.87
C LEU A 52 24.51 4.92 -33.67
N PHE A 53 24.10 6.09 -33.18
CA PHE A 53 24.30 7.35 -33.91
C PHE A 53 24.81 8.50 -33.01
N PRO A 54 26.10 8.55 -32.67
CA PRO A 54 26.73 9.71 -32.07
C PRO A 54 27.35 10.63 -33.14
N TRP A 55 26.50 11.26 -33.97
CA TRP A 55 26.90 12.31 -34.93
C TRP A 55 25.96 13.50 -34.87
#